data_AF-A0A438IJK9-F1
#
_entry.id   AF-A0A438IJK9-F1
#
_cell.length_a   1.000
_cell.length_b   1.000
_cell.length_c   1.000
_cell.angle_alpha   90.00
_cell.angle_beta   90.00
_cell.angle_gamma   90.00
#
_symmetry.space_group_name_H-M   'P 1'
#
loop_
_entity.id
_entity.type
_entity.pdbx_description
1 polymer ?
#
loop_
_entity_poly.entity_id
_entity_poly.type
_entity_poly.pdbx_seq_one_letter_code
_entity_poly.pdbx_strand_id
1 'polypeptide(L)'
;MFNYSDLESLPNVYKEKIQRQNEQRCEQEIEDIKQGVKSGNITPDPSLIRFSDEALDEQKHSIRIADEKVALAVQAYDLVDTHIQQLDQYLRKFDEDIRRERDGIAGTGLPAPIPDSGTKSGRGSESSRGGRKKYQSFLNFPF
;
A
#
# COMPACT_ATOMS: atom_id res chain seq x y z
N MET A 1 -39.51 -10.17 -3.67
CA MET A 1 -38.43 -10.22 -2.67
C MET A 1 -37.14 -10.32 -3.47
N PHE A 2 -36.32 -9.28 -3.49
CA PHE A 2 -35.04 -9.29 -4.22
C PHE A 2 -34.03 -10.13 -3.42
N ASN A 3 -33.38 -11.11 -4.04
CA ASN A 3 -32.46 -12.03 -3.35
C ASN A 3 -31.04 -11.43 -3.33
N TYR A 4 -30.22 -11.77 -2.33
CA TYR A 4 -28.85 -11.27 -2.18
C TYR A 4 -27.97 -11.59 -3.42
N SER A 5 -28.24 -12.71 -4.09
CA SER A 5 -27.60 -13.13 -5.35
C SER A 5 -27.90 -12.19 -6.54
N ASP A 6 -29.03 -11.47 -6.51
CA ASP A 6 -29.40 -10.51 -7.56
C ASP A 6 -28.58 -9.21 -7.44
N LEU A 7 -28.13 -8.86 -6.23
CA LEU A 7 -27.30 -7.67 -5.96
C LEU A 7 -25.83 -7.89 -6.36
N GLU A 8 -25.32 -9.11 -6.24
CA GLU A 8 -23.92 -9.44 -6.52
C GLU A 8 -23.67 -9.69 -8.03
N SER A 9 -24.71 -10.07 -8.77
CA SER A 9 -24.67 -10.23 -10.23
C SER A 9 -24.87 -8.92 -10.99
N LEU A 10 -25.56 -7.94 -10.39
CA LEU A 10 -25.86 -6.64 -10.99
C LEU A 10 -24.61 -5.89 -11.51
N PRO A 11 -23.48 -5.81 -10.76
CA PRO A 11 -22.27 -5.12 -11.21
C PRO A 11 -21.63 -5.80 -12.42
N ASN A 12 -21.65 -7.13 -12.46
CA ASN A 12 -21.10 -7.91 -13.56
C ASN A 12 -21.95 -7.77 -14.82
N VAL A 13 -23.28 -7.88 -14.69
CA VAL A 13 -24.22 -7.67 -15.80
C VAL A 13 -24.11 -6.24 -16.37
N TYR A 14 -23.98 -5.24 -15.50
CA TYR A 14 -23.81 -3.84 -15.91
C TYR A 14 -22.48 -3.62 -16.65
N LYS A 15 -21.38 -4.17 -16.12
CA LYS A 15 -20.06 -4.13 -16.75
C LYS A 15 -20.07 -4.79 -18.13
N GLU A 16 -20.63 -5.98 -18.26
CA GLU A 16 -20.75 -6.68 -19.54
C GLU A 16 -21.61 -5.92 -20.55
N LYS A 17 -22.69 -5.26 -20.08
CA LYS A 17 -23.54 -4.44 -20.93
C LYS A 17 -22.79 -3.21 -21.47
N ILE A 18 -22.04 -2.50 -20.62
CA ILE A 18 -21.22 -1.36 -21.03
C ILE A 18 -20.12 -1.79 -22.00
N GLN A 19 -19.42 -2.89 -21.68
CA GLN A 19 -18.35 -3.42 -22.52
C GLN A 19 -18.88 -3.74 -23.93
N ARG A 20 -20.00 -4.47 -24.00
CA ARG A 20 -20.64 -4.84 -25.27
C ARG A 20 -21.13 -3.61 -26.06
N GLN A 21 -21.64 -2.58 -25.38
CA GLN A 21 -22.03 -1.33 -26.02
C GLN A 21 -20.83 -0.55 -26.60
N ASN A 22 -19.70 -0.53 -25.88
CA ASN A 22 -18.48 0.11 -26.34
C ASN A 22 -17.87 -0.63 -27.54
N GLU A 23 -17.85 -1.95 -27.50
CA GLU A 23 -17.39 -2.78 -28.63
C GLU A 23 -18.23 -2.54 -29.88
N GLN A 24 -19.56 -2.56 -29.76
CA GLN A 24 -20.45 -2.25 -30.89
C GLN A 24 -20.25 -0.84 -31.45
N ARG A 25 -20.09 0.16 -30.58
CA ARG A 25 -19.81 1.53 -31.03
C ARG A 25 -18.47 1.61 -31.77
N CYS A 26 -17.43 0.99 -31.24
CA CYS A 26 -16.11 0.98 -31.84
C CYS A 26 -16.14 0.29 -33.22
N GLU A 27 -16.82 -0.85 -33.33
CA GLU A 27 -17.01 -1.55 -34.61
C GLU A 27 -17.75 -0.69 -35.63
N GLN A 28 -18.81 0.00 -35.20
CA GLN A 28 -19.57 0.90 -36.08
C GLN A 28 -18.73 2.09 -36.55
N GLU A 29 -17.99 2.75 -35.66
CA GLU A 29 -17.11 3.87 -36.01
C GLU A 29 -16.02 3.42 -37.01
N ILE A 30 -15.44 2.23 -36.81
CA ILE A 30 -14.46 1.65 -37.74
C ILE A 30 -15.09 1.36 -39.12
N GLU A 31 -16.30 0.81 -39.16
CA GLU A 31 -16.98 0.53 -40.42
C GLU A 31 -17.35 1.82 -41.16
N ASP A 32 -17.82 2.85 -40.44
CA ASP A 32 -18.12 4.16 -41.01
C ASP A 32 -16.87 4.82 -41.61
N ILE A 33 -15.72 4.74 -40.92
CA ILE A 33 -14.43 5.20 -41.45
C ILE A 33 -14.04 4.40 -42.69
N LYS A 34 -14.14 3.06 -42.65
CA LYS A 34 -13.82 2.20 -43.81
C LYS A 34 -14.69 2.56 -45.01
N GLN A 35 -15.98 2.79 -44.81
CA GLN A 35 -16.90 3.16 -45.88
C GLN A 35 -16.63 4.59 -46.40
N GLY A 36 -16.31 5.54 -45.52
CA GLY A 36 -15.92 6.89 -45.93
C GLY A 36 -14.61 6.93 -46.72
N VAL A 37 -13.61 6.11 -46.35
CA VAL A 37 -12.37 5.93 -47.11
C VAL A 37 -12.66 5.32 -48.49
N LYS A 38 -13.48 4.25 -48.56
CA LYS A 38 -13.88 3.60 -49.83
C LYS A 38 -14.65 4.55 -50.75
N SER A 39 -15.45 5.45 -50.17
CA SER A 39 -16.27 6.42 -50.90
C SER A 39 -15.48 7.67 -51.32
N GLY A 40 -14.20 7.79 -50.92
CA GLY A 40 -13.36 8.95 -51.23
C GLY A 40 -13.81 10.26 -50.58
N ASN A 41 -14.63 10.21 -49.52
CA ASN A 41 -15.18 11.41 -48.86
C ASN A 41 -14.41 11.85 -47.60
N ILE A 42 -13.42 11.08 -47.15
CA ILE A 42 -12.57 11.43 -46.02
C ILE A 42 -11.31 12.09 -46.56
N THR A 43 -11.36 13.40 -46.79
CA THR A 43 -10.17 14.22 -46.60
C THR A 43 -9.66 13.96 -45.17
N PRO A 44 -8.37 13.65 -44.94
CA PRO A 44 -7.84 13.47 -43.58
C PRO A 44 -8.12 14.75 -42.80
N ASP A 45 -9.10 14.70 -41.91
CA ASP A 45 -9.52 15.86 -41.14
C ASP A 45 -8.42 16.17 -40.11
N PRO A 46 -7.85 17.40 -40.12
CA PRO A 46 -6.91 17.86 -39.10
C PRO A 46 -7.45 17.70 -37.66
N SER A 47 -8.76 17.52 -37.47
CA SER A 47 -9.39 17.24 -36.18
C SER A 47 -8.95 15.92 -35.52
N LEU A 48 -8.51 14.90 -36.29
CA LEU A 48 -7.95 13.65 -35.74
C LEU A 48 -6.60 13.87 -35.03
N ILE A 49 -5.85 14.91 -35.41
CA ILE A 49 -4.61 15.32 -34.74
C ILE A 49 -4.92 16.15 -33.47
N ARG A 50 -6.09 16.80 -33.41
CA ARG A 50 -6.48 17.67 -32.28
C ARG A 50 -6.96 16.92 -31.03
N PHE A 51 -7.35 15.65 -31.14
CA PHE A 51 -7.54 14.79 -29.96
C PHE A 51 -6.22 14.49 -29.22
N SER A 52 -5.06 14.75 -29.84
CA SER A 52 -3.74 14.55 -29.22
C SER A 52 -3.44 15.56 -28.10
N ASP A 53 -3.74 16.85 -28.28
CA ASP A 53 -3.28 17.88 -27.33
C ASP A 53 -4.07 17.86 -26.01
N GLU A 54 -5.39 17.73 -26.08
CA GLU A 54 -6.24 17.61 -24.88
C GLU A 54 -5.90 16.32 -24.10
N ALA A 55 -5.70 15.20 -24.80
CA ALA A 55 -5.31 13.93 -24.18
C ALA A 55 -3.90 14.01 -23.56
N LEU A 56 -2.97 14.71 -24.18
CA LEU A 56 -1.63 14.95 -23.63
C LEU A 56 -1.68 15.87 -22.39
N ASP A 57 -2.56 16.86 -22.37
CA ASP A 57 -2.70 17.75 -21.23
C ASP A 57 -3.36 17.05 -20.04
N GLU A 58 -4.36 16.18 -20.29
CA GLU A 58 -4.94 15.30 -19.28
C GLU A 58 -3.93 14.27 -18.76
N GLN A 59 -3.07 13.73 -19.63
CA GLN A 59 -1.98 12.85 -19.22
C GLN A 59 -0.99 13.57 -18.30
N LYS A 60 -0.55 14.78 -18.67
CA LYS A 60 0.33 15.59 -17.80
C LYS A 60 -0.34 15.90 -16.46
N HIS A 61 -1.66 16.16 -16.46
CA HIS A 61 -2.41 16.39 -15.23
C HIS A 61 -2.43 15.15 -14.33
N SER A 62 -2.72 13.99 -14.93
CA SER A 62 -2.73 12.70 -14.26
C SER A 62 -1.36 12.36 -13.65
N ILE A 63 -0.27 12.67 -14.36
CA ILE A 63 1.11 12.50 -13.84
C ILE A 63 1.32 13.39 -12.61
N ARG A 64 0.96 14.68 -12.67
CA ARG A 64 1.09 15.59 -11.51
C ARG A 64 0.34 15.07 -10.29
N ILE A 65 -0.88 14.57 -10.48
CA ILE A 65 -1.68 13.97 -9.40
C ILE A 65 -1.01 12.72 -8.85
N ALA A 66 -0.45 11.87 -9.71
CA ALA A 66 0.24 10.66 -9.28
C ALA A 66 1.49 11.00 -8.45
N ASP A 67 2.29 11.97 -8.88
CA ASP A 67 3.47 12.44 -8.15
C ASP A 67 3.08 12.99 -6.77
N GLU A 68 1.99 13.76 -6.69
CA GLU A 68 1.47 14.28 -5.42
C GLU A 68 1.01 13.14 -4.50
N LYS A 69 0.32 12.12 -5.03
CA LYS A 69 -0.07 10.94 -4.25
C LYS A 69 1.14 10.19 -3.70
N VAL A 70 2.20 10.04 -4.50
CA VAL A 70 3.44 9.41 -4.05
C VAL A 70 4.10 10.26 -2.96
N ALA A 71 4.18 11.57 -3.13
CA ALA A 71 4.75 12.47 -2.13
C ALA A 71 3.99 12.45 -0.80
N LEU A 72 2.65 12.42 -0.84
CA LEU A 72 1.82 12.29 0.36
C LEU A 72 2.01 10.94 1.05
N ALA A 73 2.10 9.86 0.27
CA ALA A 73 2.38 8.54 0.82
C ALA A 73 3.74 8.50 1.54
N VAL A 74 4.79 9.03 0.90
CA VAL A 74 6.14 9.12 1.50
C VAL A 74 6.10 9.88 2.84
N GLN A 75 5.48 11.06 2.86
CA GLN A 75 5.35 11.85 4.11
C GLN A 75 4.63 11.07 5.22
N ALA A 76 3.57 10.33 4.88
CA ALA A 76 2.85 9.52 5.85
C ALA A 76 3.73 8.39 6.41
N TYR A 77 4.52 7.73 5.56
CA TYR A 77 5.46 6.70 6.00
C TYR A 77 6.56 7.28 6.90
N ASP A 78 7.12 8.44 6.54
CA ASP A 78 8.17 9.10 7.33
C ASP A 78 7.67 9.51 8.73
N LEU A 79 6.44 10.00 8.82
CA LEU A 79 5.79 10.32 10.10
C LEU A 79 5.62 9.07 10.98
N VAL A 80 5.11 7.98 10.40
CA VAL A 80 4.92 6.72 11.12
C VAL A 80 6.27 6.15 11.56
N ASP A 81 7.29 6.17 10.71
CA ASP A 81 8.63 5.70 11.05
C ASP A 81 9.24 6.52 12.20
N THR A 82 9.06 7.84 12.18
CA THR A 82 9.49 8.72 13.28
C THR A 82 8.83 8.31 14.60
N HIS A 83 7.53 8.01 14.60
CA HIS A 83 6.83 7.57 15.81
C HIS A 83 7.26 6.17 16.26
N ILE A 84 7.53 5.25 15.35
CA ILE A 84 8.10 3.93 15.68
C ILE A 84 9.46 4.10 16.35
N GLN A 85 10.34 4.94 15.81
CA GLN A 85 11.67 5.20 16.38
C GLN A 85 11.57 5.83 17.78
N GLN A 86 10.61 6.73 18.01
CA GLN A 86 10.35 7.31 19.33
C GLN A 86 9.91 6.25 20.34
N LEU A 87 9.01 5.34 19.95
CA LEU A 87 8.57 4.23 20.79
C LEU A 87 9.74 3.28 21.12
N ASP A 88 10.56 2.92 20.14
CA ASP A 88 11.77 2.11 20.35
C ASP A 88 12.74 2.78 21.34
N GLN A 89 12.85 4.12 21.29
CA GLN A 89 13.67 4.87 22.23
C GLN A 89 13.08 4.85 23.64
N TYR A 90 11.77 4.99 23.79
CA TYR A 90 11.12 4.89 25.10
C TYR A 90 11.30 3.51 25.71
N LEU A 91 11.08 2.44 24.93
CA LEU A 91 11.27 1.07 25.42
C LEU A 91 12.72 0.83 25.89
N ARG A 92 13.72 1.29 25.14
CA ARG A 92 15.13 1.21 25.58
C ARG A 92 15.37 1.95 26.90
N LYS A 93 14.83 3.16 27.06
CA LYS A 93 14.98 3.91 28.32
C LYS A 93 14.31 3.18 29.48
N PHE A 94 13.11 2.64 29.27
CA PHE A 94 12.43 1.85 30.30
C PHE A 94 13.24 0.61 30.69
N ASP A 95 13.81 -0.13 29.74
CA ASP A 95 14.68 -1.28 30.03
C ASP A 95 15.94 -0.87 30.82
N GLU A 96 16.55 0.26 30.47
CA GLU A 96 17.71 0.82 31.17
C GLU A 96 17.37 1.25 32.61
N ASP A 97 16.21 1.87 32.81
CA ASP A 97 15.73 2.32 34.12
C ASP A 97 15.42 1.12 35.03
N ILE A 98 14.75 0.09 34.51
CA ILE A 98 14.51 -1.18 35.25
C ILE A 98 15.85 -1.81 35.65
N ARG A 99 16.82 -1.85 34.74
CA ARG A 99 18.16 -2.40 35.05
C ARG A 99 18.87 -1.57 36.12
N ARG A 100 18.80 -0.24 36.02
CA ARG A 100 19.41 0.69 36.98
C ARG A 100 18.75 0.59 38.36
N GLU A 101 17.43 0.46 38.44
CA GLU A 101 16.71 0.24 39.69
C GLU A 101 17.17 -1.07 40.36
N ARG A 102 17.25 -2.16 39.57
CA ARG A 102 17.76 -3.44 40.07
C ARG A 102 19.20 -3.35 40.59
N ASP A 103 20.08 -2.69 39.84
CA ASP A 103 21.49 -2.58 40.20
C ASP A 103 21.70 -1.56 41.35
N GLY A 104 20.82 -0.56 41.48
CA GLY A 104 20.79 0.39 42.61
C GLY A 104 20.36 -0.26 43.93
N ILE A 105 19.39 -1.18 43.89
CA ILE A 105 18.99 -1.99 45.05
C ILE A 105 20.12 -2.94 45.47
N ALA A 106 20.88 -3.48 44.52
CA ALA A 106 22.06 -4.30 44.81
C ALA A 106 23.27 -3.51 45.35
N GLY A 107 23.34 -2.19 45.09
CA GLY A 107 24.42 -1.30 45.54
C GLY A 107 24.27 -0.79 46.98
N THR A 108 23.06 -0.78 47.53
CA THR A 108 22.81 -0.59 48.97
C THR A 108 23.14 -1.88 49.72
N GLY A 109 24.41 -2.09 50.05
CA GLY A 109 24.90 -3.22 50.84
C GLY A 109 24.36 -3.24 52.28
N LEU A 110 23.10 -3.58 52.45
CA LEU A 110 22.54 -4.04 53.71
C LEU A 110 22.40 -5.57 53.65
N PRO A 111 22.92 -6.32 54.63
CA PRO A 111 22.80 -7.77 54.63
C PRO A 111 21.33 -8.13 54.88
N ALA A 112 20.72 -8.84 53.94
CA ALA A 112 19.40 -9.44 54.12
C ALA A 112 19.49 -10.53 55.21
N PRO A 113 18.62 -10.54 56.22
CA PRO A 113 18.53 -11.66 57.12
C PRO A 113 17.82 -12.82 56.42
N ILE A 114 18.51 -13.95 56.35
CA ILE A 114 17.98 -15.26 55.95
C ILE A 114 16.91 -15.69 56.96
N PRO A 115 15.77 -16.20 56.48
CA PRO A 115 15.33 -17.49 56.99
C PRO A 115 14.99 -18.48 55.87
N ASP A 116 15.52 -19.67 56.09
CA ASP A 116 15.42 -20.89 55.32
C ASP A 116 14.00 -21.49 55.40
N SER A 117 13.42 -21.92 54.27
CA SER A 117 12.55 -23.12 54.20
C SER A 117 12.13 -23.44 52.75
N GLY A 118 12.27 -24.72 52.40
CA GLY A 118 12.18 -25.28 51.05
C GLY A 118 10.86 -25.04 50.30
N THR A 119 10.80 -25.23 48.98
CA THR A 119 11.02 -26.52 48.33
C THR A 119 11.31 -26.36 46.82
N LYS A 120 12.09 -27.33 46.32
CA LYS A 120 12.53 -27.62 44.95
C LYS A 120 11.40 -27.76 43.91
N SER A 121 11.53 -27.09 42.76
CA SER A 121 11.31 -27.58 41.36
C SER A 121 11.41 -26.36 40.43
N GLY A 122 12.13 -26.27 39.32
CA GLY A 122 12.70 -27.26 38.42
C GLY A 122 12.49 -26.79 36.97
N ARG A 123 13.51 -26.13 36.39
CA ARG A 123 13.92 -26.05 34.96
C ARG A 123 12.90 -25.72 33.85
N GLY A 124 13.31 -24.78 32.98
CA GLY A 124 12.80 -24.64 31.62
C GLY A 124 13.37 -23.43 30.88
N SER A 125 14.63 -23.54 30.41
CA SER A 125 15.22 -22.65 29.41
C SER A 125 14.74 -23.11 28.03
N GLU A 126 14.42 -22.18 27.11
CA GLU A 126 14.90 -22.21 25.71
C GLU A 126 14.22 -21.15 24.82
N SER A 127 15.05 -20.35 24.15
CA SER A 127 14.96 -20.02 22.72
C SER A 127 13.80 -19.09 22.26
N SER A 128 13.85 -18.33 21.17
CA SER A 128 14.87 -17.98 20.20
C SER A 128 14.30 -16.86 19.31
N ARG A 129 15.16 -15.91 18.96
CA ARG A 129 15.26 -15.20 17.68
C ARG A 129 14.08 -15.37 16.68
N GLY A 130 13.37 -14.29 16.41
CA GLY A 130 12.73 -14.04 15.11
C GLY A 130 12.80 -12.54 14.85
N GLY A 131 13.58 -12.01 13.91
CA GLY A 131 13.77 -12.48 12.54
C GLY A 131 13.07 -11.48 11.62
N ARG A 132 13.62 -10.26 11.54
CA ARG A 132 13.12 -9.14 10.72
C ARG A 132 13.20 -9.53 9.24
N LYS A 133 12.06 -9.83 8.59
CA LYS A 133 12.01 -10.01 7.13
C LYS A 133 12.08 -8.63 6.48
N LYS A 134 13.24 -8.32 5.89
CA LYS A 134 13.40 -7.21 4.95
C LYS A 134 12.61 -7.58 3.69
N TYR A 135 11.60 -6.79 3.34
CA TYR A 135 11.07 -6.83 1.99
C TYR A 135 12.12 -6.22 1.08
N GLN A 136 12.76 -7.11 0.34
CA GLN A 136 13.71 -6.79 -0.71
C GLN A 136 12.95 -6.01 -1.78
N SER A 137 13.44 -4.81 -2.08
CA SER A 137 12.99 -3.95 -3.16
C SER A 137 13.12 -4.69 -4.48
N PHE A 138 12.01 -5.25 -4.95
CA PHE A 138 11.90 -5.77 -6.30
C PHE A 138 11.51 -4.62 -7.23
N LEU A 139 12.48 -4.24 -8.07
CA LEU A 139 12.29 -3.86 -9.47
C LEU A 139 11.51 -2.55 -9.68
N ASN A 140 12.16 -1.39 -9.88
CA ASN A 140 12.81 -1.03 -11.14
C ASN A 140 12.20 -1.74 -12.35
N PHE A 141 11.12 -1.16 -12.88
CA PHE A 141 10.68 -1.38 -14.26
C PHE A 141 10.55 -0.02 -14.96
N PRO A 142 11.31 0.23 -16.04
CA PRO A 142 11.05 1.33 -16.94
C PRO A 142 9.96 0.91 -17.93
N PHE A 143 8.93 1.74 -18.06
CA PHE A 143 8.17 1.92 -19.30
C PHE A 143 7.85 3.40 -19.43
#